data_AF-A0A2V6KVA4-F1
#
_entry.id   AF-A0A2V6KVA4-F1
#
_cell.length_a   1.000
_cell.length_b   1.000
_cell.length_c   1.000
_cell.angle_alpha   90.00
_cell.angle_beta   90.00
_cell.angle_gamma   90.00
#
_symmetry.space_group_name_H-M   'P 1'
#
loop_
_entity.id
_entity.type
_entity.pdbx_description
1 polymer ?
#
loop_
_entity_poly.entity_id
_entity_poly.type
_entity_poly.pdbx_seq_one_letter_code
_entity_poly.pdbx_strand_id
1 'polypeptide(L)'
;MFLQHLECSACGRQHQWSRLQNLCLSCQKPLLAIVDLTAAGRTLTRESVATREKSLWRYREVLPLPRDVEPISLGEGGTPLLHAQKFEDNIDLWIKDESLNPTQSFKARGMSVAVSMAKYLGATKLAVPSAGNAGGALAAYAARARLEAHIFMPRDTPRANIIECRELGAHVTLIDGLITDCAAEIARRKREEGWFDMSTLKEPYRIEGKKTLGYELAGQCQWQLPDVILYPTGGGTGLIG
;
A
#
# COMPACT_ATOMS: atom_id res chain seq x y z
N MET A 1 -10.48 -6.14 -15.73
CA MET A 1 -9.45 -6.31 -14.69
C MET A 1 -8.55 -7.46 -15.13
N PHE A 2 -7.23 -7.38 -14.90
CA PHE A 2 -6.28 -8.39 -15.38
C PHE A 2 -5.69 -9.27 -14.27
N LEU A 3 -6.16 -9.11 -13.02
CA LEU A 3 -5.83 -9.98 -11.90
C LEU A 3 -6.39 -11.39 -12.16
N GLN A 4 -5.52 -12.39 -12.16
CA GLN A 4 -5.88 -13.79 -12.41
C GLN A 4 -6.12 -14.55 -11.10
N HIS A 5 -5.15 -14.50 -10.19
CA HIS A 5 -5.18 -15.21 -8.91
C HIS A 5 -4.21 -14.57 -7.91
N LEU A 6 -4.23 -15.05 -6.67
CA LEU A 6 -3.19 -14.81 -5.69
C LEU A 6 -2.27 -16.02 -5.62
N GLU A 7 -0.96 -15.81 -5.54
CA GLU A 7 0.03 -16.89 -5.42
C GLU A 7 0.86 -16.74 -4.15
N CYS A 8 1.09 -17.83 -3.43
CA CYS A 8 1.95 -17.79 -2.27
C CYS A 8 3.42 -17.57 -2.66
N SER A 9 4.06 -16.57 -2.06
CA SER A 9 5.44 -16.18 -2.32
C SER A 9 6.50 -17.23 -1.93
N ALA A 10 6.10 -18.35 -1.33
CA ALA A 10 7.02 -19.39 -0.86
C ALA A 10 6.70 -20.79 -1.40
N CYS A 11 5.43 -21.19 -1.39
CA CYS A 11 5.03 -22.53 -1.84
C CYS A 11 4.33 -22.56 -3.20
N GLY A 12 4.11 -21.41 -3.85
CA GLY A 12 3.45 -21.32 -5.16
C GLY A 12 1.97 -21.69 -5.15
N ARG A 13 1.37 -21.98 -3.99
CA ARG A 13 -0.05 -22.35 -3.91
C ARG A 13 -0.91 -21.17 -4.35
N GLN A 14 -1.89 -21.47 -5.20
CA GLN A 14 -2.85 -20.49 -5.69
C GLN A 14 -4.02 -20.31 -4.73
N HIS A 15 -4.49 -19.07 -4.64
CA HIS A 15 -5.60 -18.62 -3.81
C HIS A 15 -6.55 -17.74 -4.64
N GLN A 16 -7.85 -17.85 -4.36
CA GLN A 16 -8.85 -16.97 -4.97
C GLN A 16 -8.65 -15.54 -4.47
N TRP A 17 -8.63 -14.58 -5.41
CA TRP A 17 -8.57 -13.15 -5.11
C TRP A 17 -9.93 -12.54 -4.77
N SER A 18 -11.03 -13.21 -5.15
CA SER A 18 -12.42 -12.72 -5.02
C SER A 18 -13.01 -12.84 -3.61
N ARG A 19 -12.17 -13.02 -2.59
CA ARG A 19 -12.56 -13.07 -1.18
C ARG A 19 -11.47 -12.44 -0.32
N LEU A 20 -11.83 -12.00 0.88
CA LEU A 20 -10.84 -11.50 1.84
C LEU A 20 -9.79 -12.58 2.14
N GLN A 21 -8.53 -12.22 1.94
CA GLN A 21 -7.39 -13.11 2.15
C GLN A 21 -6.33 -12.37 2.94
N ASN A 22 -5.76 -13.07 3.93
CA ASN A 22 -4.49 -12.67 4.51
C ASN A 22 -3.37 -13.57 3.96
N LEU A 23 -2.69 -14.30 4.84
CA LEU A 23 -1.57 -15.16 4.51
C LEU A 23 -2.02 -16.46 3.83
N CYS A 24 -1.09 -17.14 3.17
CA CYS A 24 -1.31 -18.46 2.59
C CYS A 24 -1.86 -19.44 3.63
N LEU A 25 -3.00 -20.06 3.32
CA LEU A 25 -3.65 -21.07 4.17
C LEU A 25 -2.77 -22.31 4.44
N SER A 26 -1.77 -22.56 3.60
CA SER A 26 -0.91 -23.74 3.69
C SER A 26 0.35 -23.51 4.53
N CYS A 27 1.04 -22.38 4.34
CA CYS A 27 2.36 -22.14 4.95
C CYS A 27 2.48 -20.78 5.65
N GLN A 28 1.39 -20.01 5.72
CA GLN A 28 1.32 -18.70 6.39
C GLN A 28 2.32 -17.66 5.85
N LYS A 29 2.77 -17.81 4.59
CA LYS A 29 3.60 -16.81 3.90
C LYS A 29 2.74 -15.84 3.09
N PRO A 30 3.26 -14.64 2.75
CA PRO A 30 2.54 -13.63 1.99
C PRO A 30 2.00 -14.16 0.65
N LEU A 31 0.91 -13.56 0.20
CA LEU A 31 0.30 -13.80 -1.10
C LEU A 31 0.62 -12.62 -2.04
N LEU A 32 0.98 -12.93 -3.27
CA LEU A 32 1.28 -11.99 -4.35
C LEU A 32 0.12 -11.96 -5.35
N ALA A 33 -0.21 -10.79 -5.88
CA ALA A 33 -1.24 -10.66 -6.90
C ALA A 33 -0.67 -10.93 -8.29
N ILE A 34 -1.20 -11.95 -8.97
CA ILE A 34 -0.71 -12.36 -10.29
C ILE A 34 -1.60 -11.73 -11.37
N VAL A 35 -0.99 -10.85 -12.17
CA VAL A 35 -1.66 -10.08 -13.22
C VAL A 35 -1.24 -10.57 -14.59
N ASP A 36 -2.20 -10.68 -15.51
CA ASP A 36 -1.93 -10.93 -16.93
C ASP A 36 -1.29 -9.70 -17.59
N LEU A 37 0.04 -9.63 -17.56
CA LEU A 37 0.79 -8.51 -18.13
C LEU A 37 0.66 -8.41 -19.65
N THR A 38 0.50 -9.54 -20.35
CA THR A 38 0.30 -9.57 -21.80
C THR A 38 -1.02 -8.91 -22.17
N ALA A 39 -2.10 -9.24 -21.45
CA ALA A 39 -3.39 -8.60 -21.66
C ALA A 39 -3.40 -7.15 -21.20
N ALA A 40 -2.78 -6.84 -20.05
CA ALA A 40 -2.66 -5.47 -19.54
C ALA A 40 -1.93 -4.54 -20.51
N GLY A 41 -0.80 -4.99 -21.07
CA GLY A 41 0.05 -4.24 -22.00
C GLY A 41 -0.62 -3.87 -23.32
N ARG A 42 -1.75 -4.51 -23.68
CA ARG A 42 -2.54 -4.10 -24.86
C ARG A 42 -3.15 -2.70 -24.72
N THR A 43 -3.37 -2.24 -23.48
CA THR A 43 -3.99 -0.93 -23.20
C THR A 43 -3.14 -0.02 -22.32
N LEU A 44 -2.25 -0.60 -21.50
CA LEU A 44 -1.27 0.14 -20.73
C LEU A 44 -0.02 0.38 -21.59
N THR A 45 0.01 1.50 -22.31
CA THR A 45 1.13 1.92 -23.15
C THR A 45 1.73 3.22 -22.63
N ARG A 46 2.91 3.60 -23.11
CA ARG A 46 3.56 4.86 -22.70
C ARG A 46 2.70 6.06 -23.04
N GLU A 47 2.11 6.04 -24.23
CA GLU A 47 1.23 7.06 -24.78
C GLU A 47 -0.08 7.12 -24.00
N SER A 48 -0.67 5.96 -23.71
CA SER A 48 -1.94 5.90 -22.98
C SER A 48 -1.79 6.35 -21.54
N VAL A 49 -0.65 6.10 -20.90
CA VAL A 49 -0.36 6.61 -19.55
C VAL A 49 -0.16 8.12 -19.60
N ALA A 50 0.65 8.64 -20.54
CA ALA A 50 1.06 10.05 -20.60
C ALA A 50 -0.11 11.05 -20.58
N THR A 51 -1.26 10.71 -21.17
CA THR A 51 -2.44 11.57 -21.25
C THR A 51 -3.38 11.47 -20.04
N ARG A 52 -3.19 10.48 -19.17
CA ARG A 52 -4.00 10.28 -17.95
C ARG A 52 -3.60 11.28 -16.87
N GLU A 53 -4.54 11.56 -15.98
CA GLU A 53 -4.31 12.29 -14.72
C GLU A 53 -3.12 11.69 -13.95
N LYS A 54 -2.32 12.56 -13.32
CA LYS A 54 -1.17 12.16 -12.51
C LYS A 54 -1.64 11.64 -11.15
N SER A 55 -2.00 10.36 -11.11
CA SER A 55 -2.33 9.64 -9.88
C SER A 55 -1.81 8.21 -9.93
N LEU A 56 -1.74 7.54 -8.77
CA LEU A 56 -1.45 6.11 -8.66
C LEU A 56 -2.37 5.29 -9.58
N TRP A 57 -3.63 5.70 -9.68
CA TRP A 57 -4.66 4.96 -10.36
C TRP A 57 -4.59 5.06 -11.88
N ARG A 58 -3.69 5.88 -12.45
CA ARG A 58 -3.42 5.89 -13.89
C ARG A 58 -2.87 4.57 -14.42
N TYR A 59 -2.41 3.67 -13.54
CA TYR A 59 -1.92 2.33 -13.87
C TYR A 59 -2.98 1.23 -13.67
N ARG A 60 -4.27 1.56 -13.84
CA ARG A 60 -5.41 0.68 -13.56
C ARG A 60 -5.26 -0.77 -14.03
N GLU A 61 -4.65 -0.97 -15.19
CA GLU A 61 -4.47 -2.28 -15.80
C GLU A 61 -3.66 -3.25 -14.96
N VAL A 62 -2.68 -2.75 -14.22
CA VAL A 62 -1.80 -3.58 -13.38
C VAL A 62 -2.21 -3.54 -11.91
N LEU A 63 -3.37 -2.98 -11.59
CA LEU A 63 -3.89 -2.89 -10.23
C LEU A 63 -5.05 -3.89 -10.02
N PRO A 64 -5.21 -4.41 -8.79
CA PRO A 64 -6.10 -5.55 -8.52
C PRO A 64 -7.59 -5.19 -8.44
N LEU A 65 -7.97 -3.91 -8.54
CA LEU A 65 -9.35 -3.46 -8.40
C LEU A 65 -10.12 -3.58 -9.73
N PRO A 66 -11.37 -4.07 -9.73
CA PRO A 66 -12.21 -4.06 -10.92
C PRO A 66 -12.36 -2.66 -11.53
N ARG A 67 -12.48 -2.59 -12.86
CA ARG A 67 -12.45 -1.31 -13.60
C ARG A 67 -13.69 -0.45 -13.36
N ASP A 68 -14.82 -1.09 -13.08
CA ASP A 68 -16.12 -0.51 -12.78
C ASP A 68 -16.27 -0.11 -11.30
N VAL A 69 -15.24 -0.35 -10.47
CA VAL A 69 -15.24 0.03 -9.06
C VAL A 69 -14.38 1.28 -8.86
N GLU A 70 -15.01 2.30 -8.26
CA GLU A 70 -14.36 3.54 -7.89
C GLU A 70 -13.31 3.28 -6.80
N PRO A 71 -12.06 3.76 -6.96
CA PRO A 71 -11.03 3.55 -5.95
C PRO A 71 -11.25 4.42 -4.73
N ILE A 72 -10.78 3.96 -3.57
CA ILE A 72 -10.59 4.80 -2.40
C ILE A 72 -9.27 5.56 -2.58
N SER A 73 -9.37 6.74 -3.16
CA SER A 73 -8.25 7.64 -3.43
C SER A 73 -8.33 8.91 -2.58
N LEU A 74 -7.16 9.42 -2.19
CA LEU A 74 -6.96 10.76 -1.64
C LEU A 74 -6.10 11.62 -2.58
N GLY A 75 -5.79 11.14 -3.80
CA GLY A 75 -4.92 11.81 -4.76
C GLY A 75 -3.46 11.37 -4.71
N GLU A 76 -3.17 10.21 -4.11
CA GLU A 76 -1.81 9.67 -4.02
C GLU A 76 -1.18 9.33 -5.39
N GLY A 77 0.15 9.37 -5.43
CA GLY A 77 0.93 9.23 -6.66
C GLY A 77 1.14 10.56 -7.40
N GLY A 78 1.80 10.49 -8.56
CA GLY A 78 2.17 11.70 -9.32
C GLY A 78 3.17 12.61 -8.59
N THR A 79 3.95 12.06 -7.67
CA THR A 79 4.86 12.81 -6.80
C THR A 79 6.07 13.36 -7.57
N PRO A 80 6.70 14.46 -7.12
CA PRO A 80 7.82 15.04 -7.83
C PRO A 80 9.06 14.14 -7.90
N LEU A 81 9.83 14.32 -8.97
CA LEU A 81 11.21 13.85 -9.07
C LEU A 81 12.08 15.11 -9.09
N LEU A 82 12.80 15.35 -8.00
CA LEU A 82 13.53 16.60 -7.73
C LEU A 82 15.01 16.41 -8.08
N HIS A 83 15.57 17.30 -8.88
CA HIS A 83 17.00 17.30 -9.17
C HIS A 83 17.78 17.99 -8.04
N ALA A 84 18.71 17.27 -7.41
CA ALA A 84 19.59 17.80 -6.39
C ALA A 84 20.83 18.48 -7.02
N GLN A 85 20.60 19.63 -7.68
CA GLN A 85 21.59 20.35 -8.50
C GLN A 85 22.94 20.68 -7.83
N LYS A 86 23.00 20.69 -6.50
CA LYS A 86 24.17 21.09 -5.71
C LYS A 86 24.71 19.95 -4.83
N PHE A 87 24.50 18.70 -5.25
CA PHE A 87 25.00 17.55 -4.50
C PHE A 87 26.51 17.39 -4.67
N GLU A 88 26.96 16.93 -5.84
CA GLU A 88 28.38 16.77 -6.22
C GLU A 88 28.49 16.82 -7.74
N ASP A 89 29.56 17.42 -8.28
CA ASP A 89 29.70 17.69 -9.73
C ASP A 89 29.67 16.42 -10.62
N ASN A 90 30.02 15.26 -10.05
CA ASN A 90 30.10 13.98 -10.77
C ASN A 90 28.91 13.04 -10.50
N ILE A 91 27.88 13.49 -9.77
CA ILE A 91 26.74 12.66 -9.39
C ILE A 91 25.44 13.37 -9.79
N ASP A 92 24.76 12.82 -10.80
CA ASP A 92 23.41 13.25 -11.17
C ASP A 92 22.37 12.67 -10.19
N LEU A 93 22.17 13.38 -9.08
CA LEU A 93 21.30 12.93 -7.99
C LEU A 93 19.87 13.45 -8.14
N TRP A 94 18.92 12.52 -8.15
CA TRP A 94 17.49 12.82 -8.14
C TRP A 94 16.79 12.25 -6.91
N ILE A 95 15.81 12.97 -6.39
CA ILE A 95 15.03 12.60 -5.21
C ILE A 95 13.57 12.39 -5.63
N LYS A 96 13.10 11.16 -5.46
CA LYS A 96 11.68 10.84 -5.63
C LYS A 96 10.93 11.19 -4.34
N ASP A 97 10.28 12.36 -4.32
CA ASP A 97 9.72 12.93 -3.11
C ASP A 97 8.32 12.39 -2.78
N GLU A 98 8.28 11.28 -2.05
CA GLU A 98 7.04 10.66 -1.57
C GLU A 98 6.40 11.36 -0.37
N SER A 99 7.01 12.43 0.16
CA SER A 99 6.49 13.19 1.32
C SER A 99 5.27 14.03 0.96
N LEU A 100 5.04 14.31 -0.33
CA LEU A 100 3.87 15.08 -0.79
C LEU A 100 2.61 14.24 -1.04
N ASN A 101 2.65 12.95 -0.74
CA ASN A 101 1.42 12.15 -0.74
C ASN A 101 0.43 12.65 0.33
N PRO A 102 -0.88 12.36 0.21
CA PRO A 102 -1.92 12.87 1.11
C PRO A 102 -1.72 12.59 2.60
N THR A 103 -1.00 11.52 2.94
CA THR A 103 -0.68 11.11 4.32
C THR A 103 0.81 11.29 4.63
N GLN A 104 1.45 12.24 3.93
CA GLN A 104 2.85 12.63 4.04
C GLN A 104 3.86 11.48 3.94
N SER A 105 3.50 10.41 3.24
CA SER A 105 4.39 9.27 3.02
C SER A 105 3.92 8.36 1.89
N PHE A 106 4.86 7.58 1.35
CA PHE A 106 4.60 6.52 0.37
C PHE A 106 3.61 5.43 0.85
N LYS A 107 3.22 5.42 2.13
CA LYS A 107 2.20 4.48 2.65
C LYS A 107 0.85 4.71 1.99
N ALA A 108 0.56 5.95 1.57
CA ALA A 108 -0.64 6.32 0.83
C ALA A 108 -0.88 5.42 -0.38
N ARG A 109 0.17 5.19 -1.19
CA ARG A 109 0.10 4.35 -2.40
C ARG A 109 -0.45 2.97 -2.12
N GLY A 110 0.17 2.27 -1.18
CA GLY A 110 -0.26 0.92 -0.82
C GLY A 110 -1.60 0.89 -0.11
N MET A 111 -1.89 1.87 0.73
CA MET A 111 -3.13 1.91 1.50
C MET A 111 -4.35 2.18 0.63
N SER A 112 -4.22 3.01 -0.40
CA SER A 112 -5.29 3.23 -1.38
C SER A 112 -5.74 1.92 -2.01
N VAL A 113 -4.80 1.13 -2.52
CA VAL A 113 -5.12 -0.15 -3.19
C VAL A 113 -5.64 -1.18 -2.19
N ALA A 114 -4.98 -1.32 -1.04
CA ALA A 114 -5.37 -2.31 -0.03
C ALA A 114 -6.76 -2.03 0.56
N VAL A 115 -7.08 -0.78 0.90
CA VAL A 115 -8.39 -0.40 1.42
C VAL A 115 -9.48 -0.50 0.36
N SER A 116 -9.18 -0.13 -0.89
CA SER A 116 -10.13 -0.31 -2.01
C SER A 116 -10.49 -1.78 -2.18
N MET A 117 -9.50 -2.66 -2.19
CA MET A 117 -9.74 -4.11 -2.29
C MET A 117 -10.47 -4.67 -1.06
N ALA A 118 -10.07 -4.27 0.15
CA ALA A 118 -10.75 -4.72 1.37
C ALA A 118 -12.24 -4.33 1.36
N LYS A 119 -12.56 -3.08 1.00
CA LYS A 119 -13.95 -2.62 0.87
C LYS A 119 -14.70 -3.39 -0.21
N TYR A 120 -14.11 -3.52 -1.39
CA TYR A 120 -14.72 -4.25 -2.51
C TYR A 120 -15.04 -5.71 -2.13
N LEU A 121 -14.17 -6.35 -1.36
CA LEU A 121 -14.32 -7.73 -0.90
C LEU A 121 -15.20 -7.87 0.36
N GLY A 122 -15.81 -6.77 0.83
CA GLY A 122 -16.81 -6.80 1.92
C GLY A 122 -16.25 -6.61 3.32
N ALA A 123 -15.00 -6.16 3.50
CA ALA A 123 -14.52 -5.77 4.82
C ALA A 123 -15.26 -4.52 5.32
N THR A 124 -15.69 -4.54 6.57
CA THR A 124 -16.31 -3.40 7.26
C THR A 124 -15.40 -2.80 8.33
N LYS A 125 -14.49 -3.61 8.89
CA LYS A 125 -13.55 -3.21 9.94
C LYS A 125 -12.13 -3.64 9.59
N LEU A 126 -11.18 -2.72 9.75
CA LEU A 126 -9.76 -2.91 9.43
C LEU A 126 -8.93 -2.79 10.70
N ALA A 127 -7.89 -3.61 10.86
CA ALA A 127 -6.99 -3.55 12.01
C ALA A 127 -5.51 -3.54 11.60
N VAL A 128 -4.68 -2.69 12.21
CA VAL A 128 -3.23 -2.67 11.98
C VAL A 128 -2.44 -2.44 13.27
N PRO A 129 -1.31 -3.15 13.47
CA PRO A 129 -0.33 -2.78 14.47
C PRO A 129 0.64 -1.76 13.88
N SER A 130 0.64 -0.52 14.37
CA SER A 130 1.53 0.53 13.85
C SER A 130 1.75 1.69 14.81
N ALA A 131 3.01 2.06 15.01
CA ALA A 131 3.44 3.26 15.74
C ALA A 131 3.77 4.45 14.82
N GLY A 132 3.38 4.41 13.55
CA GLY A 132 3.85 5.39 12.55
C GLY A 132 2.95 5.52 11.32
N ASN A 133 3.54 5.93 10.20
CA ASN A 133 2.83 6.31 8.96
C ASN A 133 1.84 5.26 8.42
N ALA A 134 2.00 3.97 8.73
CA ALA A 134 1.03 2.96 8.30
C ALA A 134 -0.30 3.05 9.07
N GLY A 135 -0.27 3.44 10.36
CA GLY A 135 -1.45 3.73 11.15
C GLY A 135 -2.19 4.95 10.62
N GLY A 136 -1.48 6.08 10.48
CA GLY A 136 -2.06 7.32 9.93
C GLY A 136 -2.67 7.13 8.54
N ALA A 137 -1.94 6.43 7.65
CA ALA A 137 -2.49 6.09 6.33
C ALA A 137 -3.74 5.21 6.43
N LEU A 138 -3.76 4.16 7.28
CA LEU A 138 -4.95 3.32 7.40
C LEU A 138 -6.15 4.14 7.90
N ALA A 139 -5.94 4.99 8.91
CA ALA A 139 -6.98 5.87 9.44
C ALA A 139 -7.59 6.76 8.35
N ALA A 140 -6.74 7.45 7.57
CA ALA A 140 -7.18 8.37 6.52
C ALA A 140 -7.98 7.65 5.42
N TYR A 141 -7.48 6.51 4.92
CA TYR A 141 -8.17 5.78 3.84
C TYR A 141 -9.42 5.05 4.34
N ALA A 142 -9.42 4.55 5.58
CA ALA A 142 -10.62 3.96 6.18
C ALA A 142 -11.72 5.02 6.38
N ALA A 143 -11.37 6.22 6.85
CA ALA A 143 -12.30 7.35 6.95
C ALA A 143 -12.89 7.71 5.57
N ARG A 144 -12.05 7.84 4.55
CA ARG A 144 -12.49 8.07 3.16
C ARG A 144 -13.40 6.97 2.62
N ALA A 145 -13.16 5.73 3.05
CA ALA A 145 -13.91 4.54 2.66
C ALA A 145 -15.19 4.33 3.48
N ARG A 146 -15.37 5.03 4.60
CA ARG A 146 -16.40 4.78 5.63
C ARG A 146 -16.29 3.38 6.23
N LEU A 147 -15.07 2.96 6.56
CA LEU A 147 -14.76 1.72 7.26
C LEU A 147 -14.29 2.03 8.68
N GLU A 148 -14.57 1.12 9.62
CA GLU A 148 -14.01 1.22 10.97
C GLU A 148 -12.52 0.87 10.91
N ALA A 149 -11.67 1.68 11.54
CA ALA A 149 -10.23 1.41 11.66
C ALA A 149 -9.84 1.23 13.13
N HIS A 150 -9.17 0.11 13.42
CA HIS A 150 -8.60 -0.21 14.72
C HIS A 150 -7.09 -0.19 14.63
N ILE A 151 -6.43 0.67 15.42
CA ILE A 151 -4.99 0.87 15.36
C ILE A 151 -4.40 0.54 16.71
N PHE A 152 -3.53 -0.47 16.74
CA PHE A 152 -2.85 -0.92 17.94
C PHE A 152 -1.45 -0.36 17.95
N MET A 153 -1.13 0.39 19.00
CA MET A 153 0.13 1.12 19.13
C MET A 153 0.79 0.79 20.48
N PRO A 154 2.13 0.64 20.53
CA PRO A 154 2.88 0.72 21.78
C PRO A 154 2.57 2.01 22.55
N ARG A 155 2.55 1.96 23.89
CA ARG A 155 2.26 3.12 24.74
C ARG A 155 3.27 4.26 24.57
N ASP A 156 4.51 3.93 24.22
CA ASP A 156 5.60 4.88 23.96
C ASP A 156 5.58 5.46 22.52
N THR A 157 4.56 5.14 21.71
CA THR A 157 4.37 5.70 20.37
C THR A 157 4.36 7.24 20.43
N PRO A 158 5.06 7.94 19.52
CA PRO A 158 5.03 9.40 19.46
C PRO A 158 3.60 9.95 19.44
N ARG A 159 3.35 10.95 20.29
CA ARG A 159 2.01 11.52 20.50
C ARG A 159 1.37 12.02 19.19
N ALA A 160 2.17 12.53 18.26
CA ALA A 160 1.68 12.99 16.96
C ALA A 160 0.96 11.89 16.17
N ASN A 161 1.52 10.67 16.12
CA ASN A 161 0.91 9.54 15.41
C ASN A 161 -0.37 9.05 16.08
N ILE A 162 -0.43 9.08 17.42
CA ILE A 162 -1.64 8.75 18.18
C ILE A 162 -2.75 9.76 17.88
N ILE A 163 -2.43 11.07 17.92
CA ILE A 163 -3.39 12.15 17.63
C ILE A 163 -3.89 12.04 16.20
N GLU A 164 -2.99 11.96 15.21
CA GLU A 164 -3.33 11.82 13.79
C GLU A 164 -4.39 10.73 13.57
N CYS A 165 -4.18 9.54 14.13
CA CYS A 165 -5.11 8.43 13.98
C CYS A 165 -6.47 8.69 14.63
N ARG A 166 -6.50 9.30 15.83
CA ARG A 166 -7.74 9.61 16.56
C ARG A 166 -8.55 10.70 15.86
N GLU A 167 -7.90 11.77 15.39
CA GLU A 167 -8.55 12.88 14.68
C GLU A 167 -9.14 12.43 13.34
N LEU A 168 -8.54 11.42 12.70
CA LEU A 168 -9.09 10.76 11.52
C LEU A 168 -10.20 9.74 11.84
N GLY A 169 -10.60 9.62 13.11
CA GLY A 169 -11.73 8.78 13.55
C GLY A 169 -11.39 7.31 13.82
N ALA A 170 -10.12 6.92 13.89
CA ALA A 170 -9.74 5.54 14.20
C ALA A 170 -9.81 5.22 15.70
N HIS A 171 -10.17 3.97 16.01
CA HIS A 171 -10.10 3.40 17.35
C HIS A 171 -8.65 3.04 17.70
N VAL A 172 -7.98 3.93 18.45
CA VAL A 172 -6.60 3.70 18.88
C VAL A 172 -6.55 2.98 20.23
N THR A 173 -5.96 1.79 20.24
CA THR A 173 -5.67 1.01 21.46
C THR A 173 -4.18 1.05 21.77
N LEU A 174 -3.82 1.52 22.96
CA LEU A 174 -2.44 1.56 23.43
C LEU A 174 -2.11 0.28 24.20
N ILE A 175 -1.04 -0.41 23.80
CA ILE A 175 -0.55 -1.64 24.43
C ILE A 175 0.75 -1.32 25.18
N ASP A 176 0.87 -1.85 26.39
CA ASP A 176 2.12 -1.82 27.14
C ASP A 176 3.03 -2.95 26.64
N GLY A 177 3.89 -2.63 25.66
CA GLY A 177 4.68 -3.61 24.92
C GLY A 177 5.12 -3.09 23.55
N LEU A 178 5.61 -3.99 22.71
CA LEU A 178 6.16 -3.70 21.39
C LEU A 178 5.09 -3.82 20.29
N ILE A 179 5.47 -3.45 19.06
CA ILE A 179 4.65 -3.65 17.86
C ILE A 179 4.26 -5.13 17.66
N THR A 180 5.12 -6.06 18.09
CA THR A 180 4.82 -7.50 18.05
C THR A 180 3.64 -7.87 18.96
N ASP A 181 3.54 -7.24 20.14
CA ASP A 181 2.44 -7.48 21.08
C ASP A 181 1.13 -6.88 20.55
N CYS A 182 1.22 -5.71 19.91
CA CYS A 182 0.09 -5.12 19.17
C CYS A 182 -0.43 -6.07 18.07
N ALA A 183 0.49 -6.69 17.33
CA ALA A 183 0.13 -7.65 16.28
C ALA A 183 -0.46 -8.95 16.85
N ALA A 184 0.03 -9.41 18.01
CA ALA A 184 -0.50 -10.56 18.72
C ALA A 184 -1.94 -10.31 19.21
N GLU A 185 -2.22 -9.13 19.74
CA GLU A 185 -3.57 -8.76 20.19
C GLU A 185 -4.59 -8.73 19.04
N ILE A 186 -4.21 -8.20 17.87
CA ILE A 186 -5.03 -8.27 16.66
C ILE A 186 -5.27 -9.73 16.27
N ALA A 187 -4.22 -10.56 16.24
CA ALA A 187 -4.34 -11.97 15.86
C ALA A 187 -5.29 -12.75 16.78
N ARG A 188 -5.28 -12.41 18.09
CA ARG A 188 -6.14 -13.03 19.11
C ARG A 188 -7.62 -12.70 18.89
N ARG A 189 -7.95 -11.43 18.61
CA ARG A 189 -9.35 -10.95 18.60
C ARG A 189 -9.99 -10.81 17.23
N LYS A 190 -9.21 -10.77 16.15
CA LYS A 190 -9.72 -10.38 14.81
C LYS A 190 -10.92 -11.20 14.32
N ARG A 191 -11.03 -12.48 14.70
CA ARG A 191 -12.18 -13.33 14.31
C ARG A 191 -13.46 -12.92 15.02
N GLU A 192 -13.38 -12.71 16.33
CA GLU A 192 -14.53 -12.32 17.17
C GLU A 192 -15.01 -10.91 16.84
N GLU A 193 -14.06 -10.01 16.56
CA GLU A 193 -14.33 -8.59 16.30
C GLU A 193 -14.67 -8.30 14.82
N GLY A 194 -14.44 -9.26 13.92
CA GLY A 194 -14.67 -9.12 12.48
C GLY A 194 -13.64 -8.22 11.77
N TRP A 195 -12.40 -8.16 12.26
CA TRP A 195 -11.36 -7.32 11.68
C TRP A 195 -10.64 -8.00 10.51
N PHE A 196 -10.51 -7.27 9.41
CA PHE A 196 -9.55 -7.61 8.38
C PHE A 196 -8.15 -7.09 8.75
N ASP A 197 -7.18 -8.00 8.79
CA ASP A 197 -5.83 -7.74 9.29
C ASP A 197 -4.99 -7.05 8.22
N MET A 198 -4.74 -5.75 8.42
CA MET A 198 -3.94 -4.88 7.56
C MET A 198 -2.48 -4.80 8.02
N SER A 199 -1.98 -5.77 8.80
CA SER A 199 -0.55 -5.82 9.13
C SER A 199 0.31 -5.92 7.86
N THR A 200 1.53 -5.40 7.93
CA THR A 200 2.51 -5.44 6.82
C THR A 200 2.67 -6.87 6.28
N LEU A 201 2.53 -7.03 4.96
CA LEU A 201 2.59 -8.31 4.22
C LEU A 201 1.55 -9.38 4.60
N LYS A 202 0.53 -9.04 5.39
CA LYS A 202 -0.58 -9.96 5.64
C LYS A 202 -1.68 -9.87 4.59
N GLU A 203 -2.10 -8.68 4.18
CA GLU A 203 -2.99 -8.52 3.02
C GLU A 203 -2.16 -8.39 1.72
N PRO A 204 -2.65 -8.93 0.59
CA PRO A 204 -1.86 -9.13 -0.63
C PRO A 204 -1.76 -7.90 -1.54
N TYR A 205 -2.51 -6.82 -1.28
CA TYR A 205 -2.78 -5.79 -2.27
C TYR A 205 -1.98 -4.50 -2.07
N ARG A 206 -1.42 -4.25 -0.87
CA ARG A 206 -0.59 -3.06 -0.63
C ARG A 206 0.66 -2.95 -1.48
N ILE A 207 1.29 -4.08 -1.81
CA ILE A 207 2.48 -4.06 -2.68
C ILE A 207 2.12 -3.59 -4.09
N GLU A 208 0.90 -3.89 -4.55
CA GLU A 208 0.40 -3.48 -5.87
C GLU A 208 0.25 -1.96 -5.99
N GLY A 209 -0.06 -1.27 -4.89
CA GLY A 209 -0.03 0.19 -4.89
C GLY A 209 1.39 0.74 -4.95
N LYS A 210 2.33 0.08 -4.28
CA LYS A 210 3.72 0.55 -4.17
C LYS A 210 4.52 0.41 -5.45
N LYS A 211 4.30 -0.68 -6.22
CA LYS A 211 4.95 -0.87 -7.52
C LYS A 211 4.71 0.27 -8.51
N THR A 212 3.61 1.02 -8.33
CA THR A 212 3.33 2.20 -9.15
C THR A 212 4.40 3.28 -9.03
N LEU A 213 5.16 3.31 -7.93
CA LEU A 213 6.33 4.16 -7.78
C LEU A 213 7.37 3.88 -8.88
N GLY A 214 7.61 2.62 -9.20
CA GLY A 214 8.54 2.21 -10.26
C GLY A 214 8.06 2.64 -11.65
N TYR A 215 6.77 2.45 -11.96
CA TYR A 215 6.21 2.92 -13.24
C TYR A 215 6.22 4.44 -13.37
N GLU A 216 6.01 5.14 -12.27
CA GLU A 216 6.03 6.59 -12.22
C GLU A 216 7.44 7.13 -12.42
N LEU A 217 8.43 6.52 -11.76
CA LEU A 217 9.85 6.83 -11.96
C LEU A 217 10.26 6.57 -13.42
N ALA A 218 9.90 5.41 -13.98
CA ALA A 218 10.16 5.11 -15.39
C ALA A 218 9.57 6.17 -16.32
N GLY A 219 8.32 6.59 -16.10
CA GLY A 219 7.70 7.64 -16.90
C GLY A 219 8.38 9.00 -16.76
N GLN A 220 8.77 9.38 -15.55
CA GLN A 220 9.44 10.66 -15.27
C GLN A 220 10.87 10.73 -15.83
N CYS A 221 11.56 9.59 -15.89
CA CYS A 221 12.87 9.46 -16.52
C CYS A 221 12.79 9.10 -18.02
N GLN A 222 11.66 9.39 -18.68
CA GLN A 222 11.46 9.14 -20.12
C GLN A 222 11.77 7.69 -20.54
N TRP A 223 11.49 6.74 -19.65
CA TRP A 223 11.72 5.31 -19.81
C TRP A 223 13.20 4.90 -19.92
N GLN A 224 14.10 5.77 -19.44
CA GLN A 224 15.52 5.51 -19.24
C GLN A 224 15.80 5.58 -17.74
N LEU A 225 15.84 4.42 -17.07
CA LEU A 225 16.01 4.34 -15.62
C LEU A 225 17.43 4.76 -15.21
N PRO A 226 17.62 5.31 -14.00
CA PRO A 226 18.94 5.59 -13.48
C PRO A 226 19.72 4.29 -13.25
N ASP A 227 21.05 4.38 -13.28
CA ASP A 227 21.95 3.24 -13.01
C ASP A 227 21.77 2.67 -11.60
N VAL A 228 21.41 3.53 -10.65
CA VAL A 228 21.26 3.19 -9.23
C VAL A 228 19.98 3.79 -8.66
N ILE A 229 19.23 2.96 -7.93
CA ILE A 229 18.09 3.41 -7.11
C ILE A 229 18.41 3.10 -5.64
N LEU A 230 18.51 4.14 -4.83
CA LEU A 230 18.65 4.01 -3.38
C LEU A 230 17.27 4.06 -2.73
N TYR A 231 16.84 2.93 -2.15
CA TYR A 231 15.53 2.82 -1.50
C TYR A 231 15.71 2.51 0.00
N PRO A 232 15.48 3.49 0.92
CA PRO A 232 15.52 3.25 2.35
C PRO A 232 14.50 2.19 2.78
N THR A 233 14.99 1.08 3.32
CA THR A 233 14.16 -0.11 3.58
C THR A 233 14.01 -0.38 5.07
N GLY A 234 12.80 -0.16 5.59
CA GLY A 234 12.36 -0.71 6.88
C GLY A 234 11.58 -2.01 6.66
N GLY A 235 10.24 -1.94 6.68
CA GLY A 235 9.37 -3.11 6.53
C GLY A 235 9.29 -3.76 5.12
N GLY A 236 10.26 -3.54 4.23
CA GLY A 236 10.45 -4.26 2.94
C GLY A 236 9.43 -4.00 1.82
N THR A 237 8.18 -3.69 2.13
CA THR A 237 7.07 -3.68 1.15
C THR A 237 7.19 -2.70 -0.02
N GLY A 238 8.02 -1.66 0.07
CA GLY A 238 8.24 -0.76 -1.07
C GLY A 238 9.43 -1.15 -1.96
N LEU A 239 10.27 -2.08 -1.50
CA LEU A 239 11.30 -2.70 -2.35
C LEU A 239 10.73 -3.93 -3.06
N ILE A 240 9.82 -4.66 -2.40
CA ILE A 240 9.17 -5.87 -2.95
C ILE A 240 8.15 -5.53 -4.04
N GLY A 241 7.34 -4.48 -3.82
CA GLY A 241 6.35 -4.01 -4.77
C GLY A 241 6.89 -2.85 -5.54
#